data_AF-A0AAC8W3Z3-F1
#
_entry.id   AF-A0AAC8W3Z3-F1
#
_cell.length_a   1.000
_cell.length_b   1.000
_cell.length_c   1.000
_cell.angle_alpha   90.00
_cell.angle_beta   90.00
_cell.angle_gamma   90.00
#
_symmetry.space_group_name_H-M   'P 1'
#
loop_
_entity.id
_entity.type
_entity.pdbx_description
1 polymer ?
#
loop_
_entity_poly.entity_id
_entity_poly.type
_entity_poly.pdbx_seq_one_letter_code
_entity_poly.pdbx_strand_id
1 'polypeptide(L)'
;MSTLDPLDERLITLLRHDGRRSISDLALELGVSRATVRARMERLERAGIIIGYTVILRADTVEAPVRGIMLIDVEGHAADRVVRALSGFPEVLEIHTTNGRWDLIVELSAPSLPDLDAILRRIRLIPGITGSETNLLLNTPRSTRARL
;
A
#
# COMPACT_ATOMS: atom_id res chain seq x y z
N MET A 1 -1.31 -22.63 -7.37
CA MET A 1 -0.90 -21.71 -6.28
C MET A 1 0.42 -22.22 -5.73
N SER A 2 1.53 -21.49 -5.88
CA SER A 2 2.80 -21.94 -5.28
C SER A 2 2.69 -21.78 -3.77
N THR A 3 2.57 -22.90 -3.06
CA THR A 3 2.64 -22.93 -1.61
C THR A 3 4.00 -22.40 -1.16
N LEU A 4 3.99 -21.38 -0.30
CA LEU A 4 5.17 -20.91 0.41
C LEU A 4 5.65 -22.05 1.33
N ASP A 5 6.94 -22.35 1.30
CA ASP A 5 7.51 -23.30 2.24
C ASP A 5 8.03 -22.58 3.50
N PRO A 6 8.31 -23.32 4.59
CA PRO A 6 8.74 -22.70 5.85
C PRO A 6 10.03 -21.87 5.74
N LEU A 7 10.90 -22.18 4.76
CA LEU A 7 12.11 -21.40 4.51
C LEU A 7 11.75 -20.06 3.86
N ASP A 8 10.82 -20.06 2.90
CA ASP A 8 10.31 -18.84 2.27
C ASP A 8 9.64 -17.91 3.30
N GLU A 9 8.82 -18.45 4.20
CA GLU A 9 8.16 -17.66 5.26
C GLU A 9 9.17 -16.99 6.20
N ARG A 10 10.20 -17.72 6.61
CA ARG A 10 11.29 -17.19 7.43
C ARG A 10 12.09 -16.13 6.68
N LEU A 11 12.43 -16.37 5.41
CA LEU A 11 13.12 -15.41 4.56
C LEU A 11 12.32 -14.10 4.41
N ILE A 12 11.03 -14.19 4.12
CA ILE A 12 10.13 -13.04 4.02
C ILE A 12 10.07 -12.28 5.35
N THR A 13 10.05 -12.99 6.48
CA THR A 13 10.06 -12.37 7.81
C THR A 13 11.32 -11.54 8.04
N LEU A 14 12.50 -12.08 7.69
CA LEU A 14 13.76 -11.35 7.80
C LEU A 14 13.80 -10.12 6.88
N LEU A 15 13.34 -10.26 5.64
CA LEU A 15 13.28 -9.16 4.67
C LEU A 15 12.26 -8.08 5.04
N ARG A 16 11.14 -8.44 5.67
CA ARG A 16 10.17 -7.47 6.23
C ARG A 16 10.76 -6.66 7.37
N HIS A 17 11.65 -7.27 8.16
CA HIS A 17 12.35 -6.57 9.23
C HIS A 17 13.39 -5.60 8.66
N ASP A 18 14.18 -6.06 7.69
CA ASP A 18 15.18 -5.24 7.03
C ASP A 18 15.43 -5.77 5.61
N GLY A 19 14.87 -5.06 4.62
CA GLY A 19 14.99 -5.40 3.22
C GLY A 19 16.40 -5.23 2.65
N ARG A 20 17.32 -4.59 3.40
CA ARG A 20 18.73 -4.40 3.00
C ARG A 20 19.68 -5.45 3.58
N ARG A 21 19.18 -6.43 4.35
CA ARG A 21 20.01 -7.52 4.89
C ARG A 21 20.78 -8.21 3.78
N SER A 22 22.07 -8.45 4.03
CA SER A 22 22.92 -9.08 3.04
C SER A 22 22.52 -10.54 2.84
N ILE A 23 22.73 -11.07 1.62
CA ILE A 23 22.52 -12.50 1.34
C ILE A 23 23.36 -13.38 2.28
N SER A 24 24.53 -12.91 2.70
CA SER A 24 25.39 -13.61 3.65
C SER A 24 24.75 -13.76 5.03
N ASP A 25 24.15 -12.69 5.55
CA ASP A 25 23.50 -12.70 6.87
C ASP A 25 22.22 -13.55 6.84
N LEU A 26 21.43 -13.41 5.77
CA LEU A 26 20.24 -14.22 5.55
C LEU A 26 20.59 -15.71 5.47
N ALA A 27 21.67 -16.07 4.77
CA ALA A 27 22.13 -17.45 4.66
C ALA A 27 22.55 -18.03 6.02
N LEU A 28 23.29 -17.24 6.81
CA LEU A 28 23.72 -17.61 8.16
C LEU A 28 22.52 -17.85 9.09
N GLU A 29 21.55 -16.93 9.12
CA GLU A 29 20.39 -17.00 10.02
C GLU A 29 19.37 -18.07 9.61
N LEU A 30 19.23 -18.31 8.31
CA LEU A 30 18.33 -19.36 7.80
C LEU A 30 18.96 -20.76 7.81
N GLY A 31 20.29 -20.86 7.99
CA GLY A 31 21.02 -22.13 8.00
C GLY A 31 21.12 -22.77 6.61
N VAL A 32 21.23 -21.96 5.55
CA VAL A 32 21.29 -22.43 4.15
C VAL A 32 22.41 -21.74 3.38
N SER A 33 22.71 -22.21 2.16
CA SER A 33 23.74 -21.57 1.33
C SER A 33 23.29 -20.20 0.79
N ARG A 34 24.26 -19.32 0.49
CA ARG A 34 23.98 -18.03 -0.20
C ARG A 34 23.29 -18.23 -1.55
N ALA A 35 23.65 -19.29 -2.27
CA ALA A 35 23.03 -19.64 -3.55
C ALA A 35 21.55 -20.03 -3.36
N THR A 36 21.23 -20.76 -2.29
CA THR A 36 19.85 -21.09 -1.92
C THR A 36 19.04 -19.83 -1.63
N VAL A 37 19.54 -18.91 -0.80
CA VAL A 37 18.86 -17.63 -0.51
C VAL A 37 18.58 -16.84 -1.79
N ARG A 38 19.60 -16.69 -2.66
CA ARG A 38 19.46 -15.97 -3.94
C ARG A 38 18.37 -16.59 -4.81
N ALA A 39 18.41 -17.90 -5.03
CA ALA A 39 17.43 -18.60 -5.85
C ALA A 39 16.00 -18.47 -5.28
N ARG A 40 15.86 -18.45 -3.95
CA ARG A 40 14.58 -18.26 -3.26
C ARG A 40 14.04 -16.85 -3.45
N MET A 41 14.86 -15.83 -3.25
CA MET A 41 14.48 -14.43 -3.49
C MET A 41 14.03 -14.22 -4.94
N GLU A 42 14.84 -14.63 -5.92
CA GLU A 42 14.52 -14.50 -7.35
C GLU A 42 13.24 -15.24 -7.73
N ARG A 43 12.96 -16.38 -7.10
CA ARG A 43 11.70 -17.12 -7.32
C ARG A 43 10.50 -16.38 -6.73
N LEU A 44 10.62 -15.85 -5.51
CA LEU A 44 9.54 -15.11 -4.84
C LEU A 44 9.21 -13.80 -5.59
N GLU A 45 10.22 -13.13 -6.11
CA GLU A 45 10.08 -11.95 -6.97
C GLU A 45 9.40 -12.30 -8.31
N ARG A 46 9.91 -13.31 -9.04
CA ARG A 46 9.31 -13.74 -10.32
C ARG A 46 7.88 -14.24 -10.18
N ALA A 47 7.54 -14.83 -9.03
CA ALA A 47 6.18 -15.28 -8.73
C ALA A 47 5.24 -14.14 -8.29
N GLY A 48 5.74 -12.90 -8.14
CA GLY A 48 4.96 -11.76 -7.67
C GLY A 48 4.59 -11.83 -6.18
N ILE A 49 5.18 -12.75 -5.42
CA ILE A 49 5.01 -12.82 -3.96
C ILE A 49 5.75 -11.67 -3.29
N ILE A 50 6.94 -11.35 -3.78
CA ILE A 50 7.65 -10.09 -3.47
C ILE A 50 7.47 -9.18 -4.68
N ILE A 51 6.72 -8.09 -4.51
CA ILE A 51 6.44 -7.13 -5.59
C ILE A 51 7.55 -6.07 -5.68
N GLY A 52 8.25 -5.82 -4.58
CA GLY A 52 9.39 -4.91 -4.55
C GLY A 52 9.89 -4.63 -3.14
N TYR A 53 10.94 -3.82 -3.08
CA TYR A 53 11.53 -3.31 -1.86
C TYR A 53 11.39 -1.79 -1.87
N THR A 54 11.01 -1.19 -0.75
CA THR A 54 10.78 0.25 -0.67
C THR A 54 11.44 0.86 0.56
N VAL A 55 11.70 2.16 0.48
CA VAL A 55 12.15 2.96 1.62
C VAL A 55 10.92 3.49 2.33
N ILE A 56 10.90 3.36 3.65
CA ILE A 56 9.86 3.96 4.47
C ILE A 56 10.42 5.22 5.12
N LEU A 57 9.83 6.36 4.78
CA LEU A 57 10.19 7.66 5.35
C LEU A 57 9.37 7.91 6.63
N ARG A 58 9.92 8.72 7.54
CA ARG A 58 9.15 9.20 8.69
C ARG A 58 8.05 10.15 8.17
N ALA A 59 6.89 10.13 8.82
CA ALA A 59 5.70 10.85 8.35
C ALA A 59 5.90 12.37 8.23
N ASP A 60 6.79 12.96 9.03
CA ASP A 60 7.18 14.38 8.98
C ASP A 60 8.14 14.71 7.82
N THR A 61 8.68 13.69 7.14
CA THR A 61 9.64 13.80 6.04
C THR A 61 8.99 13.53 4.68
N VAL A 62 7.70 13.17 4.66
CA VAL A 62 6.93 12.94 3.44
C VAL A 62 6.36 14.27 2.94
N GLU A 63 6.47 14.53 1.63
CA GLU A 63 6.09 15.78 0.93
C GLU A 63 4.60 16.16 1.04
N ALA A 64 3.76 15.34 1.69
CA ALA A 64 2.32 15.51 1.81
C ALA A 64 1.85 15.38 3.28
N PRO A 65 1.88 16.47 4.08
CA PRO A 65 1.53 16.43 5.51
C PRO A 65 0.04 16.18 5.76
N VAL A 66 -0.83 16.40 4.78
CA VAL A 66 -2.27 16.17 4.92
C VAL A 66 -2.62 14.81 4.36
N ARG A 67 -3.20 13.95 5.19
CA ARG A 67 -3.71 12.65 4.75
C ARG A 67 -5.17 12.49 5.13
N GLY A 68 -5.89 11.74 4.32
CA GLY A 68 -7.30 11.46 4.54
C GLY A 68 -7.70 10.09 4.05
N ILE A 69 -8.78 9.57 4.63
CA ILE A 69 -9.49 8.40 4.12
C ILE A 69 -10.81 8.90 3.55
N MET A 70 -11.05 8.62 2.27
CA MET A 70 -12.31 8.89 1.59
C MET A 70 -13.08 7.59 1.42
N LEU A 71 -14.28 7.55 1.98
CA LEU A 71 -15.25 6.47 1.82
C LEU A 71 -16.18 6.87 0.68
N ILE A 72 -16.45 5.96 -0.26
CA ILE A 72 -17.14 6.28 -1.52
C ILE A 72 -18.23 5.25 -1.80
N ASP A 73 -19.42 5.76 -2.12
CA ASP A 73 -20.54 5.00 -2.68
C ASP A 73 -20.50 5.09 -4.21
N VAL A 74 -20.77 3.97 -4.87
CA VAL A 74 -20.72 3.82 -6.32
C VAL A 74 -22.06 3.30 -6.84
N GLU A 75 -22.55 3.86 -7.95
CA GLU A 75 -23.79 3.39 -8.56
C GLU A 75 -23.62 2.06 -9.30
N GLY A 76 -24.55 1.14 -9.07
CA GLY A 76 -24.74 -0.06 -9.87
C GLY A 76 -23.45 -0.86 -10.07
N HIS A 77 -22.97 -0.92 -11.31
CA HIS A 77 -21.82 -1.73 -11.72
C HIS A 77 -20.59 -0.86 -12.06
N ALA A 78 -20.58 0.40 -11.61
CA ALA A 78 -19.56 1.37 -12.01
C ALA A 78 -18.22 1.21 -11.27
N ALA A 79 -18.12 0.32 -10.27
CA ALA A 79 -16.95 0.16 -9.40
C ALA A 79 -15.63 0.06 -10.19
N ASP A 80 -15.54 -0.84 -11.18
CA ASP A 80 -14.33 -1.01 -11.99
C ASP A 80 -13.93 0.27 -12.75
N ARG A 81 -14.91 1.04 -13.22
CA ARG A 81 -14.66 2.31 -13.93
C ARG A 81 -14.19 3.38 -12.96
N VAL A 82 -14.82 3.46 -11.78
CA VAL A 82 -14.44 4.40 -10.72
C VAL A 82 -13.03 4.11 -10.23
N VAL A 83 -12.69 2.84 -9.97
CA VAL A 83 -11.32 2.42 -9.58
C VAL A 83 -10.31 2.84 -10.63
N ARG A 84 -10.57 2.59 -11.93
CA ARG A 84 -9.66 3.03 -13.00
C ARG A 84 -9.48 4.54 -13.05
N ALA A 85 -10.53 5.31 -12.82
CA ALA A 85 -10.45 6.77 -12.79
C ALA A 85 -9.63 7.26 -11.58
N LEU A 86 -9.87 6.67 -10.40
CA LEU A 86 -9.13 6.97 -9.16
C LEU A 86 -7.64 6.62 -9.29
N SER A 87 -7.29 5.51 -9.95
CA SER A 87 -5.88 5.13 -10.17
C SER A 87 -5.08 6.14 -11.01
N GLY A 88 -5.75 7.08 -11.70
CA GLY A 88 -5.09 8.18 -12.42
C GLY A 88 -4.67 9.35 -11.52
N PHE A 89 -5.05 9.36 -10.24
CA PHE A 89 -4.72 10.43 -9.31
C PHE A 89 -3.42 10.09 -8.57
N PRO A 90 -2.34 10.87 -8.71
CA PRO A 90 -1.12 10.66 -7.93
C PRO A 90 -1.34 10.84 -6.42
N GLU A 91 -2.40 11.55 -6.04
CA GLU A 91 -2.75 11.81 -4.65
C GLU A 91 -3.45 10.61 -3.98
N VAL A 92 -3.91 9.63 -4.77
CA VAL A 92 -4.50 8.36 -4.31
C VAL A 92 -3.38 7.36 -4.02
N LEU A 93 -3.22 7.01 -2.75
CA LEU A 93 -2.21 6.07 -2.29
C LEU A 93 -2.68 4.63 -2.41
N GLU A 94 -3.91 4.35 -1.98
CA GLU A 94 -4.50 3.01 -1.98
C GLU A 94 -6.00 3.08 -2.24
N ILE A 95 -6.52 2.02 -2.86
CA ILE A 95 -7.95 1.82 -3.12
C ILE A 95 -8.31 0.42 -2.64
N HIS A 96 -9.34 0.32 -1.81
CA HIS A 96 -9.87 -0.94 -1.31
C HIS A 96 -11.33 -1.06 -1.69
N THR A 97 -11.73 -2.22 -2.21
CA THR A 97 -13.14 -2.59 -2.37
C THR A 97 -13.66 -3.19 -1.07
N THR A 98 -14.86 -2.82 -0.65
CA THR A 98 -15.46 -3.30 0.60
C THR A 98 -16.86 -3.86 0.37
N ASN A 99 -17.28 -4.75 1.27
CA ASN A 99 -18.64 -5.30 1.31
C ASN A 99 -19.58 -4.50 2.23
N GLY A 100 -19.04 -3.52 2.96
CA GLY A 100 -19.74 -2.79 4.01
C GLY A 100 -20.66 -1.71 3.46
N ARG A 101 -20.90 -0.68 4.27
CA ARG A 101 -21.74 0.46 3.88
C ARG A 101 -21.24 1.17 2.63
N TRP A 102 -19.93 1.29 2.50
CA TRP A 102 -19.26 1.97 1.41
C TRP A 102 -18.70 0.94 0.44
N ASP A 103 -18.72 1.24 -0.85
CA ASP A 103 -18.20 0.34 -1.89
C ASP A 103 -16.67 0.41 -1.97
N LEU A 104 -16.11 1.61 -1.79
CA LEU A 104 -14.67 1.86 -1.83
C LEU A 104 -14.18 2.63 -0.60
N ILE A 105 -12.95 2.31 -0.17
CA ILE A 105 -12.16 3.07 0.78
C ILE A 105 -10.87 3.50 0.08
N VAL A 106 -10.60 4.80 0.07
CA VAL A 106 -9.46 5.40 -0.64
C VAL A 106 -8.57 6.14 0.35
N GLU A 107 -7.29 5.82 0.38
CA GLU A 107 -6.28 6.58 1.12
C GLU A 107 -5.72 7.71 0.24
N LEU A 108 -5.73 8.94 0.75
CA LEU A 108 -5.32 10.15 0.05
C LEU A 108 -4.17 10.84 0.78
N SER A 109 -3.30 11.48 0.01
CA SER A 109 -2.29 12.41 0.52
C SER A 109 -2.26 13.72 -0.27
N ALA A 110 -2.05 14.84 0.42
CA ALA A 110 -2.01 16.16 -0.17
C ALA A 110 -0.97 17.05 0.54
N PRO A 111 -0.38 18.04 -0.17
CA PRO A 111 0.56 18.99 0.43
C PRO A 111 -0.11 19.95 1.42
N SER A 112 -1.39 20.24 1.25
CA SER A 112 -2.15 21.15 2.13
C SER A 112 -3.65 20.83 2.18
N LEU A 113 -4.39 21.47 3.10
CA LEU A 113 -5.86 21.35 3.19
C LEU A 113 -6.59 21.92 1.96
N PRO A 114 -6.20 23.09 1.39
CA PRO A 114 -6.72 23.54 0.11
C PRO A 114 -6.52 22.56 -1.04
N ASP A 115 -5.33 21.93 -1.13
CA ASP A 115 -5.06 20.93 -2.16
C ASP A 115 -5.96 19.70 -1.96
N LEU A 116 -6.15 19.27 -0.72
CA LEU A 116 -7.09 18.20 -0.40
C LEU A 116 -8.51 18.52 -0.85
N ASP A 117 -9.04 19.71 -0.55
CA ASP A 117 -10.37 20.13 -1.00
C ASP A 117 -10.49 20.07 -2.54
N ALA A 118 -9.47 20.52 -3.28
CA ALA A 118 -9.44 20.43 -4.73
C ALA A 118 -9.46 18.97 -5.23
N ILE A 119 -8.68 18.08 -4.60
CA ILE A 119 -8.65 16.64 -4.92
C ILE A 119 -10.02 16.00 -4.65
N LEU A 120 -10.63 16.25 -3.49
CA LEU A 120 -11.93 15.71 -3.12
C LEU A 120 -13.02 16.14 -4.10
N ARG A 121 -13.02 17.41 -4.55
CA ARG A 121 -13.95 17.89 -5.58
C ARG A 121 -13.75 17.18 -6.90
N ARG A 122 -12.51 17.02 -7.37
CA ARG A 122 -12.20 16.29 -8.60
C ARG A 122 -12.66 14.83 -8.53
N ILE A 123 -12.43 14.17 -7.41
CA ILE A 123 -12.89 12.79 -7.19
C ILE A 123 -14.41 12.71 -7.23
N ARG A 124 -15.14 13.59 -6.52
CA ARG A 124 -16.62 13.60 -6.51
C ARG A 124 -17.26 13.80 -7.89
N LEU A 125 -16.53 14.32 -8.86
CA LEU A 125 -17.01 14.50 -10.24
C LEU A 125 -16.83 13.25 -11.11
N ILE A 126 -16.18 12.19 -10.61
CA ILE A 126 -16.01 10.94 -11.36
C ILE A 126 -17.40 10.30 -11.58
N PRO A 127 -17.80 10.05 -12.85
CA PRO A 127 -19.06 9.39 -13.13
C PRO A 127 -19.15 8.02 -12.48
N GLY A 128 -20.24 7.80 -11.75
CA GLY A 128 -20.48 6.59 -10.99
C GLY A 128 -20.34 6.79 -9.48
N ILE A 129 -19.69 7.87 -9.01
CA ILE A 129 -19.66 8.19 -7.58
C ILE A 129 -20.97 8.89 -7.20
N THR A 130 -21.68 8.34 -6.21
CA THR A 130 -22.99 8.85 -5.74
C THR A 130 -22.91 9.50 -4.37
N GLY A 131 -21.91 9.12 -3.57
CA GLY A 131 -21.72 9.61 -2.22
C GLY A 131 -20.27 9.53 -1.79
N SER A 132 -19.89 10.40 -0.86
CA SER A 132 -18.57 10.29 -0.22
C SER A 132 -18.56 10.89 1.18
N GLU A 133 -17.78 10.28 2.06
CA GLU A 133 -17.42 10.81 3.37
C GLU A 133 -15.89 10.87 3.48
N THR A 134 -15.33 11.91 4.10
CA THR A 134 -13.87 12.06 4.22
C THR A 134 -13.46 12.26 5.68
N ASN A 135 -12.51 11.45 6.13
CA ASN A 135 -11.94 11.48 7.46
C ASN A 135 -10.47 11.92 7.38
N LEU A 136 -10.15 13.07 7.96
CA LEU A 136 -8.78 13.56 8.07
C LEU A 136 -7.99 12.74 9.09
N LEU A 137 -6.79 12.30 8.72
CA LEU A 137 -5.89 11.59 9.63
C LEU A 137 -5.05 12.59 10.42
N LEU A 138 -5.46 12.86 11.65
CA LEU A 138 -4.80 13.85 12.52
C LEU A 138 -3.46 13.36 13.08
N ASN A 139 -3.40 12.10 13.49
CA ASN A 139 -2.20 11.46 14.04
C ASN A 139 -2.22 9.96 13.74
N THR A 140 -1.04 9.36 13.61
CA THR A 140 -0.86 7.91 13.51
C THR A 140 0.04 7.42 14.63
N PRO A 141 -0.53 7.12 15.82
CA PRO A 141 0.24 6.67 16.98
C PRO A 141 0.99 5.36 16.76
N ARG A 142 0.55 4.54 15.79
CA ARG A 142 1.15 3.26 15.42
C ARG A 142 0.94 2.99 13.94
N SER A 143 1.99 2.56 13.25
CA SER A 143 1.92 2.02 11.89
C SER A 143 2.77 0.75 11.80
N THR A 144 2.31 -0.24 11.04
CA THR A 144 3.13 -1.41 10.67
C THR A 144 3.96 -1.15 9.41
N ARG A 145 3.58 -0.14 8.61
CA ARG A 145 4.32 0.30 7.42
C ARG A 145 5.59 1.05 7.76
N ALA A 146 5.63 1.73 8.91
CA ALA A 146 6.80 2.43 9.41
C ALA A 146 7.06 2.01 10.85
N ARG A 147 8.08 1.18 11.07
CA ARG A 147 8.71 1.17 12.40
C ARG A 147 9.41 2.52 12.56
N LEU A 148 8.90 3.34 13.47
CA LEU A 148 9.60 4.51 14.00
C LEU A 148 10.89 4.07 14.68
#